data_AF-A0A9D1R2J2-F1
#
_entry.id   AF-A0A9D1R2J2-F1
#
_cell.length_a   1.000
_cell.length_b   1.000
_cell.length_c   1.000
_cell.angle_alpha   90.00
_cell.angle_beta   90.00
_cell.angle_gamma   90.00
#
_symmetry.space_group_name_H-M   'P 1'
#
loop_
_entity.id
_entity.type
_entity.pdbx_description
1 polymer ?
#
loop_
_entity_poly.entity_id
_entity_poly.type
_entity_poly.pdbx_seq_one_letter_code
_entity_poly.pdbx_strand_id
1 'polypeptide(L)'
;MCQTQSDQINEIAKALAAAQAELEPAAKNAENPHLRNRYADLSAVYEAIRKVLPKHGLAVAQVMLPRDDGKAHVRTTLLHESGQ
;
A
#
# COMPACT_ATOMS: atom_id res chain seq x y z
N MET A 1 -12.81 -12.32 16.36
CA MET A 1 -11.79 -11.49 15.68
C MET A 1 -12.01 -11.63 14.19
N CYS A 2 -12.10 -10.53 13.45
CA CYS A 2 -12.16 -10.59 11.98
C CYS A 2 -10.75 -10.96 11.50
N GLN A 3 -10.61 -12.11 10.84
CA GLN A 3 -9.34 -12.58 10.28
C GLN A 3 -8.96 -11.63 9.13
N THR A 4 -7.82 -10.94 9.25
CA THR A 4 -7.36 -9.91 8.29
C THR A 4 -6.22 -10.40 7.39
N GLN A 5 -5.96 -11.71 7.39
CA GLN A 5 -4.84 -12.33 6.69
C GLN A 5 -5.29 -13.69 6.16
N SER A 6 -4.77 -14.06 5.00
CA SER A 6 -4.99 -15.36 4.36
C SER A 6 -4.45 -16.52 5.19
N ASP A 7 -5.09 -17.68 5.08
CA ASP A 7 -4.65 -18.91 5.81
C ASP A 7 -3.27 -19.39 5.36
N GLN A 8 -2.93 -19.13 4.10
CA GLN A 8 -1.60 -19.35 3.53
C GLN A 8 -1.04 -18.02 3.03
N ILE A 9 0.26 -17.82 3.19
CA ILE A 9 0.95 -16.58 2.80
C ILE A 9 2.19 -16.79 1.94
N ASN A 10 2.47 -18.02 1.53
CA ASN A 10 3.68 -18.36 0.78
C ASN A 10 3.84 -17.53 -0.50
N GLU A 11 2.76 -17.36 -1.27
CA GLU A 11 2.82 -16.66 -2.55
C GLU A 11 2.89 -15.14 -2.34
N ILE A 12 2.02 -14.58 -1.50
CA ILE A 12 2.05 -13.13 -1.22
C ILE A 12 3.35 -12.70 -0.54
N ALA A 13 3.91 -13.51 0.37
CA ALA A 13 5.18 -13.19 1.03
C ALA A 13 6.36 -13.22 0.05
N LYS A 14 6.39 -14.21 -0.85
CA LYS A 14 7.41 -14.30 -1.90
C LYS A 14 7.33 -13.12 -2.87
N ALA A 15 6.12 -12.79 -3.33
CA ALA A 15 5.87 -11.64 -4.20
C ALA A 15 6.26 -10.33 -3.52
N LEU A 16 5.89 -10.15 -2.25
CA LEU A 16 6.19 -8.95 -1.48
C LEU A 16 7.70 -8.76 -1.28
N ALA A 17 8.43 -9.84 -0.97
CA ALA A 17 9.88 -9.78 -0.83
C ALA A 17 10.57 -9.37 -2.14
N ALA A 18 10.12 -9.92 -3.28
CA ALA A 18 10.63 -9.56 -4.59
C ALA A 18 10.31 -8.08 -4.94
N ALA A 19 9.06 -7.66 -4.72
CA ALA A 19 8.64 -6.28 -4.95
C ALA A 19 9.42 -5.28 -4.10
N GLN A 20 9.68 -5.60 -2.83
CA GLN A 20 10.45 -4.73 -1.95
C GLN A 20 11.91 -4.56 -2.38
N ALA A 21 12.49 -5.56 -3.06
CA ALA A 21 13.83 -5.43 -3.62
C ALA A 21 13.89 -4.46 -4.82
N GLU A 22 12.79 -4.32 -5.57
CA GLU A 22 12.66 -3.41 -6.72
C GLU A 22 12.12 -2.02 -6.35
N LEU A 23 11.47 -1.87 -5.19
CA LEU A 23 10.88 -0.61 -4.77
C LEU A 23 11.95 0.45 -4.48
N GLU A 24 11.83 1.58 -5.16
CA GLU A 24 12.64 2.76 -4.90
C GLU A 24 11.98 3.68 -3.87
N PRO A 25 12.77 4.47 -3.11
CA PRO A 25 12.24 5.47 -2.21
C PRO A 25 11.35 6.47 -2.96
N ALA A 26 10.17 6.77 -2.41
CA ALA A 26 9.30 7.81 -2.97
C ALA A 26 10.02 9.17 -2.98
N ALA A 27 10.05 9.81 -4.14
CA ALA A 27 10.74 11.08 -4.32
C ALA A 27 10.10 12.17 -3.45
N LYS A 28 10.91 12.87 -2.66
CA LYS A 28 10.47 14.05 -1.89
C LYS A 28 10.27 15.23 -2.84
N ASN A 29 9.09 15.32 -3.42
CA ASN A 29 8.72 16.25 -4.48
C ASN A 29 7.99 17.50 -3.99
N ALA A 30 7.57 17.55 -2.73
CA ALA A 30 6.84 18.67 -2.15
C ALA A 30 7.60 19.31 -0.97
N GLU A 31 7.32 20.57 -0.71
CA GLU A 31 7.90 21.34 0.41
C GLU A 31 6.78 21.92 1.27
N ASN A 32 6.89 21.75 2.58
CA ASN A 32 5.94 22.31 3.53
C ASN A 32 6.36 23.76 3.86
N PRO A 33 5.55 24.77 3.53
CA PRO A 33 5.92 26.18 3.76
C PRO A 33 5.99 26.57 5.25
N HIS A 34 5.32 25.83 6.13
CA HIS A 34 5.30 26.10 7.58
C HIS A 34 6.49 25.47 8.31
N LEU A 35 6.85 24.26 7.92
CA LEU A 35 7.92 23.48 8.57
C LEU A 35 9.24 23.50 7.79
N ARG A 36 9.24 24.07 6.57
CA ARG A 36 10.39 24.17 5.66
C ARG A 36 11.09 22.83 5.42
N ASN A 37 10.33 21.74 5.43
CA ASN A 37 10.84 20.39 5.17
C ASN A 37 10.28 19.85 3.86
N ARG A 38 11.09 19.02 3.20
CA ARG A 38 10.67 18.30 1.98
C ARG A 38 10.04 16.97 2.35
N TYR A 39 8.94 16.63 1.68
CA TYR A 39 8.20 15.38 1.85
C TYR A 39 7.81 14.79 0.49
N ALA A 40 7.56 13.48 0.46
CA ALA A 40 6.94 12.83 -0.68
C ALA A 40 5.43 13.00 -0.55
N ASP A 41 4.79 13.63 -1.53
CA ASP A 41 3.33 13.69 -1.55
C ASP A 41 2.71 12.32 -1.87
N LEU A 42 1.38 12.22 -1.74
CA LEU A 42 0.66 10.98 -1.98
C LEU A 42 0.86 10.46 -3.41
N SER A 43 0.97 11.37 -4.39
CA SER A 43 1.18 11.01 -5.80
C SER A 43 2.56 10.37 -6.01
N ALA A 44 3.61 10.91 -5.40
CA ALA A 44 4.95 10.35 -5.45
C ALA A 44 5.02 8.96 -4.82
N VAL A 45 4.32 8.76 -3.70
CA VAL A 45 4.19 7.44 -3.08
C VAL A 45 3.46 6.46 -4.00
N TYR A 46 2.35 6.90 -4.60
CA TYR A 46 1.54 6.06 -5.48
C TYR A 46 2.30 5.66 -6.76
N GLU A 47 3.05 6.57 -7.35
CA GLU A 47 3.89 6.32 -8.52
C GLU A 47 5.01 5.30 -8.24
N ALA A 48 5.62 5.36 -7.05
CA ALA A 48 6.65 4.39 -6.65
C ALA A 48 6.08 2.96 -6.59
N ILE A 49 4.89 2.79 -5.99
CA ILE A 49 4.28 1.46 -5.84
C ILE A 49 3.63 0.94 -7.13
N ARG A 50 3.01 1.82 -7.94
CA ARG A 50 2.24 1.42 -9.14
C ARG A 50 3.12 0.79 -10.23
N LYS A 51 4.41 1.14 -10.26
CA LYS A 51 5.37 0.59 -11.22
C LYS A 51 5.87 -0.80 -10.86
N VAL A 52 5.84 -1.16 -9.57
CA VAL A 52 6.48 -2.37 -9.06
C VAL A 52 5.45 -3.44 -8.68
N LEU A 53 4.42 -3.09 -7.90
CA LEU A 53 3.49 -4.06 -7.35
C LEU A 53 2.82 -4.96 -8.43
N PRO A 54 2.30 -4.41 -9.55
CA PRO A 54 1.66 -5.25 -10.56
C PRO A 54 2.61 -6.25 -11.23
N LYS A 55 3.92 -5.97 -11.30
CA LYS A 55 4.91 -6.89 -11.87
C LYS A 55 5.07 -8.17 -11.06
N HIS A 56 4.78 -8.10 -9.76
CA HIS A 56 4.84 -9.23 -8.84
C HIS A 56 3.45 -9.74 -8.46
N GLY A 57 2.42 -9.44 -9.25
CA GLY A 57 1.05 -9.90 -8.97
C GLY A 57 0.43 -9.28 -7.72
N LEU A 58 0.93 -8.14 -7.24
CA LEU A 58 0.43 -7.45 -6.05
C LEU A 58 -0.49 -6.28 -6.42
N ALA A 59 -1.56 -6.10 -5.65
CA ALA A 59 -2.48 -4.99 -5.76
C ALA A 59 -2.87 -4.44 -4.37
N VAL A 60 -3.23 -3.15 -4.31
CA VAL A 60 -3.73 -2.51 -3.09
C VAL A 60 -5.17 -2.09 -3.31
N ALA A 61 -6.07 -2.54 -2.42
CA ALA A 61 -7.47 -2.14 -2.41
C ALA A 61 -7.80 -1.37 -1.13
N GLN A 62 -8.53 -0.26 -1.27
CA GLN A 62 -9.01 0.52 -0.13
C GLN A 62 -10.53 0.55 -0.16
N VAL A 63 -11.15 0.07 0.93
CA VAL A 63 -12.61 -0.03 1.06
C VAL A 63 -13.04 0.77 2.28
N MET A 64 -14.04 1.64 2.12
CA MET A 64 -14.68 2.31 3.24
C MET A 64 -15.54 1.32 4.02
N LEU A 65 -15.38 1.29 5.34
CA LEU A 65 -16.15 0.45 6.23
C LEU A 65 -17.22 1.29 6.93
N PRO A 66 -18.51 0.89 6.86
CA PRO A 66 -19.55 1.54 7.65
C PRO A 66 -19.30 1.24 9.14
N ARG A 67 -19.34 2.29 9.97
CA ARG A 67 -19.36 2.19 11.43
C ARG A 67 -20.27 3.26 12.02
N ASP A 68 -20.95 2.90 13.10
CA ASP A 68 -21.91 3.76 13.81
C ASP A 68 -21.24 4.77 14.76
N ASP A 69 -19.92 4.91 14.72
CA ASP A 69 -19.16 5.82 15.59
C ASP A 69 -18.99 7.23 15.01
N GLY A 70 -19.65 7.53 13.89
CA GLY A 70 -19.60 8.82 13.22
C GLY A 70 -18.24 9.14 12.59
N LYS A 71 -17.33 8.17 12.49
CA LYS A 71 -15.99 8.35 11.91
C LYS A 71 -15.88 7.64 10.56
N ALA A 72 -15.02 8.16 9.69
CA ALA A 72 -14.64 7.48 8.47
C ALA A 72 -13.64 6.36 8.79
N HIS A 73 -13.95 5.13 8.37
CA HIS A 73 -13.04 3.98 8.48
C HIS A 73 -12.66 3.49 7.10
N VAL A 74 -11.37 3.33 6.86
CA VAL A 74 -10.84 2.78 5.61
C VAL A 74 -10.04 1.54 5.93
N ARG A 75 -10.38 0.42 5.28
CA ARG A 75 -9.56 -0.78 5.29
C ARG A 75 -8.71 -0.80 4.02
N THR A 76 -7.40 -0.86 4.22
CA THR A 76 -6.44 -1.05 3.15
C THR A 76 -6.01 -2.51 3.17
N THR A 77 -6.21 -3.21 2.06
CA THR A 77 -5.87 -4.63 1.89
C THR A 77 -4.84 -4.75 0.77
N LEU A 78 -3.75 -5.47 1.06
CA LEU A 78 -2.81 -5.94 0.04
C LEU A 78 -3.32 -7.28 -0.49
N LEU A 79 -3.33 -7.44 -1.81
CA LEU A 79 -3.86 -8.59 -2.53
C LEU A 79 -2.76 -9.18 -3.41
N HIS A 80 -2.72 -10.50 -3.52
CA HIS A 80 -1.89 -11.21 -4.48
C HIS A 80 -2.76 -11.94 -5.53
N GLU A 81 -2.24 -12.14 -6.75
CA GLU A 81 -2.95 -12.81 -7.85
C GLU A 81 -3.41 -14.24 -7.49
N SER A 82 -2.75 -14.89 -6.54
CA SER A 82 -3.17 -16.20 -6.03
C SER A 82 -4.43 -16.16 -5.15
N GLY A 83 -4.96 -14.97 -4.86
CA GLY A 83 -6.05 -14.75 -3.90
C GLY A 83 -5.60 -14.66 -2.44
N GLN A 84 -4.29 -14.55 -2.18
CA GLN A 84 -3.72 -14.36 -0.84
C GLN A 84 -3.66 -12.89 -0.42
#